data_AF-A0A1H3P3K3-F1
#
_entry.id   AF-A0A1H3P3K3-F1
#
_cell.length_a   1.000
_cell.length_b   1.000
_cell.length_c   1.000
_cell.angle_alpha   90.00
_cell.angle_beta   90.00
_cell.angle_gamma   90.00
#
_symmetry.space_group_name_H-M   'P 1'
#
loop_
_entity.id
_entity.type
_entity.pdbx_description
1 polymer ?
#
loop_
_entity_poly.entity_id
_entity_poly.type
_entity_poly.pdbx_seq_one_letter_code
_entity_poly.pdbx_strand_id
1 'polypeptide(L)'
;MPAGHFVISILSFFSRQPSHEYLQTLAECRLWSLTHAQVQRLYQQFPEFNFIGRVLTERYYVLSEQRALDLRMLPAAERYARLLRDFPDLAQQIPLHMLASHLGITPETLSRLRARRS
;
A
#
# COMPACT_ATOMS: atom_id res chain seq x y z
N MET A 1 2.85 5.56 2.58
CA MET A 1 1.46 5.89 2.94
C MET A 1 1.51 7.17 3.76
N PRO A 2 0.63 8.16 3.51
CA PRO A 2 0.60 9.40 4.28
C PRO A 2 -0.02 9.20 5.68
N ALA A 3 0.04 10.24 6.51
CA ALA A 3 -0.52 10.20 7.86
C ALA A 3 -2.04 9.91 7.85
N GLY A 4 -2.53 9.19 8.86
CA GLY A 4 -3.93 8.78 8.97
C GLY A 4 -4.30 7.53 8.18
N HIS A 5 -3.34 6.91 7.49
CA HIS A 5 -3.55 5.64 6.80
C HIS A 5 -3.14 4.47 7.70
N PHE A 6 -3.92 3.40 7.60
CA PHE A 6 -3.56 2.11 8.18
C PHE A 6 -2.54 1.41 7.26
N VAL A 7 -1.87 0.38 7.77
CA VAL A 7 -1.16 -0.60 6.95
C VAL A 7 -1.31 -1.98 7.61
N ILE A 8 -1.53 -3.02 6.79
CA ILE A 8 -1.67 -4.39 7.24
C ILE A 8 -1.15 -5.33 6.17
N SER A 9 -0.42 -6.38 6.56
CA SER A 9 -0.19 -7.53 5.67
C SER A 9 -1.39 -8.46 5.84
N ILE A 10 -2.38 -8.35 4.93
CA ILE A 10 -3.68 -9.05 5.02
C ILE A 10 -3.46 -10.56 5.18
N LEU A 11 -2.64 -11.14 4.31
CA LEU A 11 -2.38 -12.58 4.30
C LEU A 11 -1.79 -13.03 5.64
N SER A 12 -0.69 -12.42 6.08
CA SER A 12 -0.03 -12.77 7.35
C SER A 12 -0.95 -12.57 8.55
N PHE A 13 -1.65 -11.43 8.63
CA PHE A 13 -2.45 -11.08 9.79
C PHE A 13 -3.62 -12.04 10.00
N PHE A 14 -4.36 -12.37 8.94
CA PHE A 14 -5.55 -13.23 9.03
C PHE A 14 -5.23 -14.73 9.00
N SER A 15 -4.22 -15.16 8.22
CA SER A 15 -3.80 -16.59 8.20
C SER A 15 -2.92 -16.98 9.37
N ARG A 16 -2.43 -15.99 10.14
CA ARG A 16 -1.51 -16.19 11.28
C ARG A 16 -0.17 -16.80 10.87
N GLN A 17 0.23 -16.62 9.61
CA GLN A 17 1.53 -17.05 9.08
C GLN A 17 2.53 -15.88 9.04
N PRO A 18 3.85 -16.15 9.06
CA PRO A 18 4.87 -15.13 8.85
C PRO A 18 4.62 -14.34 7.56
N SER A 19 4.89 -13.03 7.58
CA SER A 19 4.75 -12.21 6.38
C SER A 19 5.91 -12.44 5.41
N HIS A 20 5.60 -12.42 4.11
CA HIS A 20 6.60 -12.34 3.05
C HIS A 20 7.02 -10.89 2.74
N GLU A 21 6.40 -9.92 3.42
CA GLU A 21 6.57 -8.49 3.18
C GLU A 21 7.20 -7.82 4.41
N TYR A 22 7.89 -6.71 4.18
CA TYR A 22 8.46 -5.87 5.22
C TYR A 22 7.86 -4.46 5.15
N LEU A 23 7.70 -3.82 6.30
CA LEU A 23 7.34 -2.42 6.39
C LEU A 23 8.58 -1.58 6.65
N GLN A 24 8.82 -0.59 5.80
CA GLN A 24 9.91 0.35 5.92
C GLN A 24 9.36 1.77 5.93
N THR A 25 9.80 2.57 6.89
CA THR A 25 9.48 4.00 6.97
C THR A 25 10.45 4.77 6.08
N LEU A 26 9.93 5.64 5.21
CA LEU A 26 10.74 6.46 4.29
C LEU A 26 11.17 7.79 4.90
N ALA A 27 10.57 8.16 6.03
CA ALA A 27 10.88 9.34 6.82
C ALA A 27 10.64 9.00 8.30
N GLU A 28 11.12 9.86 9.19
CA GLU A 28 10.79 9.77 10.61
C GLU A 28 9.27 9.85 10.80
N CYS A 29 8.72 8.90 11.57
CA CYS A 29 7.28 8.85 11.79
C CYS A 29 6.94 8.21 13.13
N ARG A 30 5.72 8.46 13.60
CA ARG A 30 5.13 7.80 14.76
C ARG A 30 4.02 6.87 14.30
N LEU A 31 4.08 5.63 14.74
CA LEU A 31 3.11 4.59 14.37
C LEU A 31 2.39 4.09 15.62
N TRP A 32 1.13 3.72 15.44
CA TRP A 32 0.36 2.94 16.40
C TRP A 32 0.19 1.54 15.84
N SER A 33 0.40 0.52 16.66
CA SER A 33 0.29 -0.88 16.25
C SER A 33 -0.71 -1.62 17.12
N LEU A 34 -1.52 -2.47 16.48
CA LEU A 34 -2.38 -3.43 17.16
C LEU A 34 -1.96 -4.84 16.77
N THR A 35 -1.70 -5.67 17.77
CA THR A 35 -1.53 -7.11 17.58
C THR A 35 -2.86 -7.76 17.23
N HIS A 36 -2.82 -8.91 16.57
CA HIS A 36 -4.03 -9.70 16.32
C HIS A 36 -4.84 -9.97 17.59
N ALA A 37 -4.18 -10.33 18.70
CA ALA A 37 -4.87 -10.59 19.96
C ALA A 37 -5.55 -9.33 20.54
N GLN A 38 -5.00 -8.13 20.30
CA GLN A 38 -5.67 -6.88 20.67
C GLN A 38 -6.89 -6.63 19.78
N VAL A 39 -6.78 -6.86 18.47
CA VAL A 39 -7.92 -6.70 17.54
C VAL A 39 -9.05 -7.68 17.87
N GLN A 40 -8.75 -8.96 18.14
CA GLN A 40 -9.77 -9.93 18.53
C GLN A 40 -10.47 -9.54 19.85
N ARG A 41 -9.73 -9.03 20.84
CA ARG A 41 -10.33 -8.51 22.07
C ARG A 41 -11.23 -7.30 21.80
N LEU A 42 -10.85 -6.40 20.90
CA LEU A 42 -11.69 -5.27 20.52
C LEU A 42 -13.00 -5.74 19.88
N TYR A 43 -12.97 -6.74 19.00
CA TYR A 43 -14.18 -7.32 18.41
C TYR A 43 -15.12 -7.97 19.43
N GLN A 44 -14.55 -8.57 20.49
CA GLN A 44 -15.33 -9.20 21.56
C GLN A 44 -15.91 -8.17 22.53
N GLN A 45 -15.14 -7.13 22.87
CA GLN A 45 -15.53 -6.16 23.88
C GLN A 45 -16.44 -5.05 23.33
N PHE A 46 -16.27 -4.70 22.07
CA PHE A 46 -16.99 -3.60 21.41
C PHE A 46 -17.58 -4.12 20.09
N PRO A 47 -18.86 -4.51 20.05
CA PRO A 47 -19.49 -5.04 18.84
C PRO A 47 -19.35 -4.13 17.61
N GLU A 48 -19.32 -2.81 17.80
CA GLU A 48 -19.12 -1.78 16.77
C GLU A 48 -17.76 -1.92 16.06
N PHE A 49 -16.75 -2.47 16.74
CA PHE A 49 -15.47 -2.74 16.10
C PHE A 49 -15.57 -3.79 15.00
N ASN A 50 -16.58 -4.68 15.01
CA ASN A 50 -16.81 -5.59 13.88
C ASN A 50 -17.20 -4.81 12.62
N PHE A 51 -18.00 -3.73 12.75
CA PHE A 51 -18.31 -2.84 11.64
C PHE A 51 -17.06 -2.13 11.13
N ILE A 52 -16.28 -1.54 12.04
CA ILE A 52 -15.02 -0.85 11.69
C ILE A 52 -14.05 -1.81 10.99
N GLY A 53 -13.87 -3.02 11.55
CA GLY A 53 -13.01 -4.06 11.00
C GLY A 53 -13.45 -4.50 9.60
N ARG A 54 -14.76 -4.69 9.39
CA ARG A 54 -15.33 -5.02 8.08
C ARG A 54 -15.06 -3.91 7.05
N VAL A 55 -15.40 -2.66 7.36
CA VAL A 55 -15.22 -1.52 6.45
C VAL A 55 -13.74 -1.33 6.09
N LEU A 56 -12.84 -1.45 7.07
CA LEU A 56 -11.40 -1.39 6.80
C LEU A 56 -10.96 -2.52 5.87
N THR A 57 -11.39 -3.75 6.15
CA THR A 57 -11.02 -4.93 5.35
C THR A 57 -11.54 -4.84 3.91
N GLU A 58 -12.80 -4.43 3.73
CA GLU A 58 -13.40 -4.19 2.40
C GLU A 58 -12.60 -3.15 1.61
N ARG A 59 -12.28 -2.00 2.22
CA ARG A 59 -11.47 -0.96 1.59
C ARG A 59 -10.10 -1.49 1.16
N TYR A 60 -9.46 -2.27 2.03
CA TYR A 60 -8.16 -2.87 1.72
C TYR A 60 -8.21 -3.89 0.60
N TYR A 61 -9.25 -4.71 0.57
CA TYR A 61 -9.45 -5.70 -0.46
C TYR A 61 -9.60 -5.02 -1.83
N VAL A 62 -10.46 -4.00 -1.93
CA VAL A 62 -10.64 -3.22 -3.16
C VAL A 62 -9.32 -2.58 -3.62
N LEU A 63 -8.56 -1.98 -2.71
CA LEU A 63 -7.26 -1.37 -3.04
C LEU A 63 -6.23 -2.41 -3.52
N SER A 64 -6.21 -3.59 -2.91
CA SER A 64 -5.32 -4.69 -3.29
C SER A 64 -5.69 -5.24 -4.67
N GLU A 65 -6.98 -5.48 -4.90
CA GLU A 65 -7.51 -5.98 -6.16
C GLU A 65 -7.28 -4.98 -7.30
N GLN A 66 -7.56 -3.69 -7.09
CA GLN A 66 -7.30 -2.64 -8.07
C GLN A 66 -5.81 -2.57 -8.44
N ARG A 67 -4.90 -2.69 -7.46
CA ARG A 67 -3.45 -2.73 -7.73
C ARG A 67 -3.06 -3.95 -8.56
N ALA A 68 -3.62 -5.12 -8.25
CA ALA A 68 -3.38 -6.34 -9.01
C ALA A 68 -3.94 -6.28 -10.43
N LEU A 69 -5.09 -5.64 -10.63
CA LEU A 69 -5.66 -5.36 -11.95
C LEU A 69 -4.79 -4.38 -12.74
N ASP A 70 -4.37 -3.28 -12.12
CA ASP A 70 -3.53 -2.27 -12.77
C ASP A 70 -2.20 -2.87 -13.26
N LEU A 71 -1.56 -3.71 -12.45
CA LEU A 71 -0.32 -4.40 -12.83
C LEU A 71 -0.51 -5.34 -14.02
N ARG A 72 -1.68 -5.99 -14.14
CA ARG A 72 -1.99 -6.93 -15.23
C ARG A 72 -2.45 -6.25 -16.50
N MET A 73 -3.24 -5.18 -16.38
CA MET A 73 -4.03 -4.64 -17.50
C MET A 73 -3.45 -3.34 -18.06
N LEU A 74 -2.78 -2.53 -17.24
CA LEU A 74 -2.30 -1.21 -17.67
C LEU A 74 -0.85 -1.27 -18.15
N PRO A 75 -0.48 -0.56 -19.23
CA PRO A 75 0.91 -0.31 -19.57
C PRO A 75 1.65 0.44 -18.46
N ALA A 76 2.98 0.26 -18.38
CA ALA A 76 3.82 0.90 -17.36
C ALA A 76 3.70 2.43 -17.33
N ALA A 77 3.58 3.08 -18.50
CA ALA A 77 3.44 4.53 -18.61
C ALA A 77 2.12 5.03 -17.98
N GLU A 78 1.04 4.27 -18.14
CA GLU A 78 -0.27 4.60 -17.56
C GLU A 78 -0.29 4.39 -16.05
N ARG A 79 0.31 3.29 -15.56
CA ARG A 79 0.49 3.08 -14.11
C ARG A 79 1.29 4.24 -13.49
N TYR A 80 2.34 4.69 -14.16
CA TYR A 80 3.13 5.83 -13.70
C TYR A 80 2.33 7.13 -13.72
N ALA A 81 1.56 7.39 -14.78
CA ALA A 81 0.69 8.56 -14.85
C ALA A 81 -0.37 8.57 -13.73
N ARG A 82 -0.98 7.41 -13.45
CA ARG A 82 -1.93 7.24 -12.35
C ARG A 82 -1.27 7.53 -11.00
N LEU A 83 -0.08 6.99 -10.75
CA LEU A 83 0.67 7.26 -9.51
C LEU A 83 0.92 8.77 -9.31
N LEU A 84 1.32 9.48 -10.36
CA LEU A 84 1.56 10.93 -10.29
C LEU A 84 0.29 11.73 -10.03
N ARG A 85 -0.85 11.28 -10.54
CA ARG A 85 -2.15 11.93 -10.31
C ARG A 85 -2.64 11.69 -8.87
N ASP A 86 -2.52 10.45 -8.39
CA ASP A 86 -3.06 10.06 -7.10
C ASP A 86 -2.15 10.50 -5.94
N PHE A 87 -0.83 10.63 -6.19
CA PHE A 87 0.18 11.01 -5.21
C PHE A 87 1.25 11.94 -5.81
N PRO A 88 0.90 13.17 -6.22
CA PRO A 88 1.80 14.08 -6.94
C PRO A 88 3.08 14.40 -6.15
N ASP A 89 2.97 14.68 -4.86
CA ASP A 89 4.10 15.05 -4.02
C ASP A 89 5.00 13.85 -3.67
N LEU A 90 4.40 12.66 -3.58
CA LEU A 90 5.08 11.45 -3.13
C LEU A 90 6.08 10.93 -4.16
N ALA A 91 5.75 11.07 -5.45
CA ALA A 91 6.59 10.55 -6.53
C ALA A 91 7.95 11.25 -6.66
N GLN A 92 8.09 12.46 -6.12
CA GLN A 92 9.35 13.19 -6.08
C GLN A 92 10.21 12.83 -4.86
N GLN A 93 9.58 12.41 -3.76
CA GLN A 93 10.24 12.13 -2.49
C GLN A 93 10.72 10.66 -2.37
N ILE A 94 10.13 9.74 -3.14
CA ILE A 94 10.47 8.32 -3.08
C ILE A 94 11.67 8.00 -3.99
N PRO A 95 12.66 7.21 -3.51
CA PRO A 95 13.74 6.70 -4.34
C PRO A 95 13.25 5.99 -5.62
N LEU A 96 13.94 6.26 -6.74
CA LEU A 96 13.54 5.76 -8.07
C LEU A 96 13.34 4.23 -8.10
N HIS A 97 14.22 3.47 -7.44
CA HIS A 97 14.14 2.01 -7.43
C HIS A 97 12.88 1.48 -6.73
N MET A 98 12.43 2.13 -5.66
CA MET A 98 11.20 1.75 -4.95
C MET A 98 9.96 2.05 -5.81
N LEU A 99 9.96 3.19 -6.51
CA LEU A 99 8.91 3.52 -7.45
C LEU A 99 8.86 2.54 -8.63
N ALA A 100 10.02 2.17 -9.17
CA ALA A 100 10.11 1.20 -10.26
C ALA A 100 9.57 -0.17 -9.83
N SER A 101 9.98 -0.65 -8.64
CA SER A 101 9.46 -1.87 -8.03
C SER A 101 7.94 -1.83 -7.83
N HIS A 102 7.42 -0.72 -7.28
CA HIS A 102 5.97 -0.53 -7.10
C HIS A 102 5.19 -0.58 -8.42
N LEU A 103 5.77 -0.04 -9.48
CA LEU A 103 5.18 -0.03 -10.82
C LEU A 103 5.42 -1.32 -11.60
N GLY A 104 6.16 -2.30 -11.05
CA GLY A 104 6.48 -3.55 -11.74
C GLY A 104 7.36 -3.36 -12.98
N ILE A 105 8.32 -2.43 -12.93
CA ILE A 105 9.27 -2.15 -14.02
C ILE A 105 10.69 -1.95 -13.49
N THR A 106 11.67 -1.95 -14.38
CA THR A 106 13.07 -1.67 -14.00
C THR A 106 13.31 -0.17 -13.74
N PRO A 107 14.28 0.20 -12.89
CA PRO A 107 14.65 1.61 -12.68
C PRO A 107 15.02 2.35 -13.96
N GLU A 108 15.66 1.69 -14.93
CA GLU A 108 16.03 2.28 -16.23
C GLU A 108 14.78 2.58 -17.06
N THR A 109 13.78 1.70 -17.01
CA THR A 109 12.51 1.89 -17.69
C THR A 109 11.77 3.10 -17.12
N LEU A 110 11.74 3.22 -15.78
CA LEU A 110 11.14 4.39 -15.13
C LEU A 110 11.92 5.68 -15.44
N SER A 111 13.25 5.62 -15.47
CA SER A 111 14.11 6.76 -15.83
C SER A 111 13.77 7.29 -17.23
N ARG A 112 13.65 6.40 -18.23
CA ARG A 112 13.23 6.78 -19.59
C ARG A 112 11.84 7.40 -19.64
N LEU A 113 10.89 6.91 -18.84
CA LEU A 113 9.54 7.48 -18.77
C LEU A 113 9.53 8.89 -18.18
N ARG A 114 10.39 9.17 -17.19
CA ARG A 114 10.55 10.51 -16.61
C ARG A 114 11.13 11.50 -17.62
N ALA A 115 12.20 11.11 -18.32
CA ALA A 115 12.88 11.97 -19.29
C ALA A 115 12.01 12.36 -20.50
N ARG A 116 11.02 11.54 -20.88
CA ARG A 116 10.07 11.87 -21.97
C ARG A 116 9.02 12.91 -21.58
N ARG A 117 8.91 13.24 -20.30
CA ARG A 117 7.91 14.16 -19.75
C ARG A 117 8.51 15.47 -19.20
N SER A 118 9.83 15.53 -19.07
CA SER A 118 10.60 16.73 -18.71
C SER A 118 10.84 17.63 -19.91
#